data_AF-A0A453JIA0-F1
#
_entry.id   AF-A0A453JIA0-F1
#
_cell.length_a   1.000
_cell.length_b   1.000
_cell.length_c   1.000
_cell.angle_alpha   90.00
_cell.angle_beta   90.00
_cell.angle_gamma   90.00
#
_symmetry.space_group_name_H-M   'P 1'
#
loop_
_entity.id
_entity.type
_entity.pdbx_description
1 polymer ?
#
loop_
_entity_poly.entity_id
_entity_poly.type
_entity_poly.pdbx_seq_one_letter_code
_entity_poly.pdbx_strand_id
1 'polypeptide(L)'
;VASASSDKILLLFYISYLTSINSLHNPNVLQNGVRALMLDTYDFKGDVWLCHSSGGKCNDFTAFEPALDTFKEIEAFLSANPSEIVTLILEDYVNAPNGLTNVFNASGLQKYWFPVSKMPQNGQDWPLVSDMVTSNQRLLVFTSARSKQVTEGIAYQWNFMVENNYGDDGMDAGECSNRAESAPLNDKTKSLVLMNYFPSVPVKLTACLQHNKGLTDMASTCYSAAGNRWANFIAVDYYKRSEGGGAFQATDLLNGMLLCGCQDVKACQQGSSVVCSA
;
A
#
# COMPACT_ATOMS: atom_id res chain seq x y z
N VAL A 1 0.87 -20.06 -0.47
CA VAL A 1 0.89 -19.18 -1.64
C VAL A 1 -0.34 -19.54 -2.46
N ALA A 2 -1.42 -18.77 -2.32
CA ALA A 2 -2.64 -19.02 -3.07
C ALA A 2 -2.40 -18.63 -4.52
N SER A 3 -2.62 -19.56 -5.45
CA SER A 3 -2.56 -19.29 -6.89
C SER A 3 -3.70 -18.33 -7.27
N ALA A 4 -3.36 -17.27 -8.01
CA ALA A 4 -4.27 -16.25 -8.49
C ALA A 4 -5.36 -16.83 -9.42
N SER A 5 -6.51 -17.23 -8.87
CA SER A 5 -7.68 -17.62 -9.68
C SER A 5 -9.02 -17.07 -9.19
N SER A 6 -9.04 -15.98 -8.42
CA SER A 6 -10.28 -15.26 -8.16
C SER A 6 -10.06 -13.76 -8.17
N ASP A 7 -11.06 -13.11 -8.73
CA ASP A 7 -11.09 -11.76 -9.23
C ASP A 7 -11.14 -10.69 -8.13
N LYS A 8 -10.74 -9.48 -8.51
CA LYS A 8 -10.79 -8.21 -7.76
C LYS A 8 -9.63 -7.93 -6.79
N ILE A 9 -8.75 -7.07 -7.30
CA ILE A 9 -8.01 -6.04 -6.58
C ILE A 9 -6.87 -6.56 -5.68
N LEU A 10 -5.65 -6.28 -6.17
CA LEU A 10 -4.50 -5.82 -5.39
C LEU A 10 -4.36 -6.44 -3.99
N LEU A 11 -3.63 -7.55 -3.93
CA LEU A 11 -3.20 -8.19 -2.69
C LEU A 11 -2.40 -7.19 -1.84
N LEU A 12 -3.02 -6.89 -0.71
CA LEU A 12 -2.56 -6.33 0.55
C LEU A 12 -1.09 -6.01 0.77
N PHE A 13 -0.96 -4.93 1.51
CA PHE A 13 0.08 -3.96 1.31
C PHE A 13 0.48 -3.42 2.65
N TYR A 14 1.51 -4.04 3.23
CA TYR A 14 2.21 -3.46 4.36
C TYR A 14 2.87 -2.17 3.90
N ILE A 15 2.30 -1.06 4.30
CA ILE A 15 2.97 0.21 4.18
C ILE A 15 3.96 0.29 5.34
N SER A 16 5.25 0.14 5.06
CA SER A 16 6.28 0.60 5.99
C SER A 16 6.21 2.10 6.03
N TYR A 17 5.50 2.69 6.99
CA TYR A 17 5.76 4.08 7.30
C TYR A 17 7.22 4.16 7.75
N LEU A 18 8.05 4.84 6.97
CA LEU A 18 9.48 4.93 7.19
C LEU A 18 9.73 5.89 8.35
N THR A 19 9.41 5.50 9.57
CA THR A 19 9.55 6.39 10.71
C THR A 19 10.76 6.09 11.56
N SER A 20 11.47 5.00 11.31
CA SER A 20 12.73 4.76 11.99
C SER A 20 13.79 4.08 11.17
N ILE A 21 15.00 4.50 11.55
CA ILE A 21 16.35 4.29 11.06
C ILE A 21 16.71 2.79 10.89
N ASN A 22 15.81 1.85 11.20
CA ASN A 22 16.08 0.41 11.33
C ASN A 22 15.02 -0.51 10.67
N SER A 23 14.16 0.00 9.78
CA SER A 23 13.22 -0.87 9.02
C SER A 23 13.80 -1.36 7.68
N LEU A 24 14.69 -0.57 7.04
CA LEU A 24 15.29 -0.90 5.73
C LEU A 24 16.54 -1.81 5.82
N HIS A 25 17.15 -1.97 7.00
CA HIS A 25 18.12 -3.05 7.25
C HIS A 25 17.44 -4.41 7.52
N ASN A 26 16.27 -4.65 6.93
CA ASN A 26 15.67 -5.97 6.85
C ASN A 26 15.55 -6.32 5.37
N PRO A 27 16.53 -7.04 4.79
CA PRO A 27 16.76 -7.10 3.34
C PRO A 27 15.67 -7.83 2.54
N ASN A 28 14.41 -7.92 2.99
CA ASN A 28 13.43 -8.83 2.39
C ASN A 28 11.95 -8.56 2.74
N VAL A 29 11.51 -7.31 2.91
CA VAL A 29 10.08 -7.04 3.16
C VAL A 29 9.19 -7.61 2.05
N LEU A 30 9.60 -7.46 0.79
CA LEU A 30 8.89 -8.04 -0.36
C LEU A 30 8.96 -9.58 -0.38
N GLN A 31 10.08 -10.19 0.02
CA GLN A 31 10.15 -11.65 0.16
C GLN A 31 9.29 -12.18 1.31
N ASN A 32 8.97 -11.35 2.30
CA ASN A 32 8.09 -11.69 3.41
C ASN A 32 6.59 -11.54 3.09
N GLY A 33 6.24 -11.32 1.82
CA GLY A 33 4.85 -11.27 1.35
C GLY A 33 4.25 -9.87 1.25
N VAL A 34 5.00 -8.84 1.61
CA VAL A 34 4.59 -7.44 1.38
C VAL A 34 4.54 -7.17 -0.12
N ARG A 35 3.49 -6.49 -0.59
CA ARG A 35 3.38 -6.11 -2.01
C ARG A 35 3.29 -4.61 -2.25
N ALA A 36 3.21 -3.75 -1.24
CA ALA A 36 3.28 -2.31 -1.42
C ALA A 36 4.11 -1.71 -0.33
N LEU A 37 4.49 -0.48 -0.57
CA LEU A 37 5.22 0.37 0.35
C LEU A 37 4.57 1.75 0.25
N MET A 38 4.32 2.41 1.39
CA MET A 38 4.16 3.87 1.37
C MET A 38 5.46 4.49 1.83
N LEU A 39 5.95 5.43 1.02
CA LEU A 39 7.30 5.95 1.11
C LEU A 39 7.23 7.46 1.01
N ASP A 40 7.90 8.12 1.93
CA ASP A 40 7.95 9.56 1.94
C ASP A 40 9.19 10.00 1.15
N THR A 41 8.97 10.74 0.06
CA THR A 41 10.03 11.13 -0.89
C THR A 41 10.27 12.63 -0.86
N TYR A 42 11.53 13.05 -0.72
CA TYR A 42 11.91 14.46 -0.61
C TYR A 42 13.10 14.78 -1.51
N ASP A 43 13.19 16.04 -1.95
CA ASP A 43 14.47 16.59 -2.42
C ASP A 43 15.43 16.75 -1.23
N PHE A 44 16.58 16.08 -1.27
CA PHE A 44 17.61 16.22 -0.25
C PHE A 44 18.99 15.95 -0.82
N LYS A 45 19.98 16.77 -0.43
CA LYS A 45 21.38 16.63 -0.87
C LYS A 45 21.59 16.53 -2.40
N GLY A 46 20.68 17.11 -3.18
CA GLY A 46 20.76 17.12 -4.65
C GLY A 46 20.11 15.92 -5.35
N ASP A 47 19.55 14.97 -4.58
CA ASP A 47 18.87 13.77 -5.08
C ASP A 47 17.48 13.62 -4.44
N VAL A 48 16.74 12.57 -4.83
CA VAL A 48 15.51 12.16 -4.15
C VAL A 48 15.85 11.17 -3.03
N TRP A 49 15.40 11.46 -1.83
CA TRP A 49 15.64 10.67 -0.63
C TRP A 49 14.36 10.16 0.00
N LEU A 50 14.46 9.01 0.64
CA LEU A 50 13.49 8.53 1.60
C LEU A 50 13.75 9.24 2.93
N CYS A 51 12.74 9.88 3.49
CA CYS A 51 12.89 10.74 4.66
C CYS A 51 11.58 10.87 5.41
N HIS A 52 11.59 11.02 6.73
CA HIS A 52 10.36 11.20 7.51
C HIS A 52 10.41 12.48 8.31
N SER A 53 9.72 13.50 7.82
CA SER A 53 9.90 14.86 8.29
C SER A 53 8.63 15.69 8.14
N SER A 54 8.51 16.76 8.92
CA SER A 54 7.39 17.69 8.82
C SER A 54 7.70 18.88 7.90
N GLY A 55 6.66 19.43 7.26
CA GLY A 55 6.78 20.71 6.53
C GLY A 55 7.48 20.61 5.17
N GLY A 56 7.51 19.43 4.55
CA GLY A 56 8.05 19.24 3.20
C GLY A 56 9.56 19.41 3.08
N LYS A 57 10.30 19.33 4.20
CA LYS A 57 11.76 19.47 4.21
C LYS A 57 12.43 18.29 4.89
N CYS A 58 13.35 17.65 4.18
CA CYS A 58 14.21 16.61 4.76
C CYS A 58 15.44 17.22 5.47
N ASN A 59 15.89 16.57 6.56
CA ASN A 59 17.07 16.95 7.34
C ASN A 59 17.96 15.74 7.56
N ASP A 60 19.23 15.94 7.93
CA ASP A 60 20.18 14.84 8.12
C ASP A 60 19.72 13.78 9.14
N PHE A 61 18.98 14.18 10.17
CA PHE A 61 18.48 13.28 11.22
C PHE A 61 17.12 12.62 10.88
N THR A 62 16.45 13.08 9.81
CA THR A 62 15.21 12.50 9.31
C THR A 62 15.39 11.72 8.00
N ALA A 63 16.54 11.90 7.33
CA ALA A 63 16.90 11.20 6.12
C ALA A 63 17.28 9.74 6.42
N PHE A 64 16.79 8.81 5.60
CA PHE A 64 17.15 7.40 5.69
C PHE A 64 18.20 7.02 4.66
N GLU A 65 17.83 7.09 3.38
CA GLU A 65 18.70 6.71 2.26
C GLU A 65 18.20 7.35 0.94
N PRO A 66 19.04 7.38 -0.11
CA PRO A 66 18.58 7.72 -1.45
C PRO A 66 17.46 6.78 -1.92
N ALA A 67 16.39 7.33 -2.50
CA ALA A 67 15.27 6.52 -3.00
C ALA A 67 15.69 5.52 -4.09
N LEU A 68 16.78 5.83 -4.81
CA LEU A 68 17.34 4.96 -5.85
C LEU A 68 17.72 3.58 -5.31
N ASP A 69 18.20 3.48 -4.07
CA ASP A 69 18.68 2.22 -3.51
C ASP A 69 17.50 1.27 -3.22
N THR A 70 16.50 1.73 -2.46
CA THR A 70 15.22 1.00 -2.31
C THR A 70 14.57 0.67 -3.67
N PHE A 71 14.60 1.57 -4.65
CA PHE A 71 13.98 1.32 -5.96
C PHE A 71 14.72 0.23 -6.76
N LYS A 72 16.04 0.12 -6.63
CA LYS A 72 16.82 -1.00 -7.20
C LYS A 72 16.48 -2.32 -6.51
N GLU A 73 16.22 -2.33 -5.21
CA GLU A 73 15.77 -3.55 -4.52
C GLU A 73 14.39 -4.02 -5.02
N ILE A 74 13.46 -3.08 -5.23
CA ILE A 74 12.15 -3.37 -5.83
C ILE A 74 12.32 -3.91 -7.26
N GLU A 75 13.23 -3.33 -8.05
CA GLU A 75 13.50 -3.81 -9.42
C GLU A 75 14.05 -5.23 -9.40
N ALA A 76 15.02 -5.51 -8.55
CA ALA A 76 15.59 -6.84 -8.39
C ALA A 76 14.52 -7.85 -7.98
N PHE A 77 13.61 -7.48 -7.06
CA PHE A 77 12.48 -8.32 -6.68
C PHE A 77 11.53 -8.61 -7.84
N LEU A 78 11.08 -7.59 -8.57
CA LEU A 78 10.17 -7.77 -9.71
C LEU A 78 10.83 -8.55 -10.85
N SER A 79 12.12 -8.38 -11.06
CA SER A 79 12.92 -9.11 -12.04
C SER A 79 13.02 -10.61 -11.68
N ALA A 80 13.30 -10.92 -10.41
CA ALA A 80 13.38 -12.29 -9.92
C ALA A 80 12.01 -12.99 -9.82
N ASN A 81 10.92 -12.24 -9.69
CA ASN A 81 9.58 -12.77 -9.47
C ASN A 81 8.60 -12.27 -10.55
N PRO A 82 8.55 -12.92 -11.74
CA PRO A 82 7.80 -12.41 -12.89
C PRO A 82 6.28 -12.42 -12.72
N SER A 83 5.75 -13.20 -11.78
CA SER A 83 4.31 -13.26 -11.48
C SER A 83 3.87 -12.28 -10.40
N GLU A 84 4.81 -11.55 -9.79
CA GLU A 84 4.51 -10.66 -8.67
C GLU A 84 4.19 -9.24 -9.14
N ILE A 85 3.37 -8.56 -8.35
CA ILE A 85 2.98 -7.16 -8.55
C ILE A 85 3.39 -6.35 -7.32
N VAL A 86 3.85 -5.12 -7.53
CA VAL A 86 4.19 -4.20 -6.44
C VAL A 86 3.41 -2.89 -6.59
N THR A 87 3.05 -2.26 -5.48
CA THR A 87 2.48 -0.90 -5.48
C THR A 87 3.32 0.04 -4.62
N LEU A 88 3.55 1.25 -5.10
CA LEU A 88 4.19 2.31 -4.33
C LEU A 88 3.17 3.43 -4.11
N ILE A 89 3.06 3.89 -2.86
CA ILE A 89 2.23 5.04 -2.50
C ILE A 89 3.18 6.10 -1.93
N LEU A 90 3.43 7.15 -2.71
CA LEU A 90 4.47 8.12 -2.39
C LEU A 90 3.85 9.32 -1.69
N GLU A 91 4.24 9.57 -0.44
CA GLU A 91 4.05 10.88 0.18
C GLU A 91 5.12 11.83 -0.41
N ASP A 92 4.70 12.62 -1.39
CA ASP A 92 5.60 13.25 -2.35
C ASP A 92 5.86 14.73 -2.04
N TYR A 93 7.09 15.01 -1.62
CA TYR A 93 7.66 16.33 -1.40
C TYR A 93 8.79 16.67 -2.38
N VAL A 94 8.87 15.96 -3.52
CA VAL A 94 9.88 16.16 -4.56
C VAL A 94 9.46 17.28 -5.51
N ASN A 95 10.16 18.40 -5.48
CA ASN A 95 9.95 19.57 -6.33
C ASN A 95 10.87 19.59 -7.55
N ALA A 96 12.01 18.90 -7.51
CA ALA A 96 12.92 18.81 -8.64
C ALA A 96 12.18 18.33 -9.90
N PRO A 97 12.34 19.03 -11.05
CA PRO A 97 11.70 18.63 -12.30
C PRO A 97 12.09 17.20 -12.68
N ASN A 98 11.09 16.33 -12.89
CA ASN A 98 11.27 14.90 -13.18
C ASN A 98 12.06 14.14 -12.11
N GLY A 99 12.12 14.62 -10.86
CA GLY A 99 12.90 14.00 -9.79
C GLY A 99 12.56 12.52 -9.60
N LEU A 100 11.28 12.19 -9.46
CA LEU A 100 10.83 10.80 -9.32
C LEU A 100 11.04 10.01 -10.61
N THR A 101 10.66 10.56 -11.76
CA THR A 101 10.84 9.93 -13.08
C THR A 101 12.31 9.54 -13.32
N ASN A 102 13.25 10.39 -12.93
CA ASN A 102 14.68 10.11 -13.05
C ASN A 102 15.09 8.92 -12.17
N VAL A 103 14.59 8.81 -10.94
CA VAL A 103 14.85 7.66 -10.06
C VAL A 103 14.23 6.37 -10.62
N PHE A 104 13.00 6.42 -11.12
CA PHE A 104 12.35 5.26 -11.76
C PHE A 104 13.08 4.78 -13.02
N ASN A 105 13.60 5.71 -13.83
CA ASN A 105 14.42 5.37 -14.98
C ASN A 105 15.78 4.77 -14.54
N ALA A 106 16.47 5.41 -13.59
CA ALA A 106 17.79 4.99 -13.12
C ALA A 106 17.76 3.64 -12.38
N SER A 107 16.66 3.33 -11.68
CA SER A 107 16.44 2.02 -11.05
C SER A 107 16.05 0.92 -12.05
N GLY A 108 15.55 1.29 -13.23
CA GLY A 108 15.02 0.35 -14.23
C GLY A 108 13.56 -0.07 -14.01
N LEU A 109 12.88 0.52 -13.04
CA LEU A 109 11.48 0.21 -12.70
C LEU A 109 10.45 0.68 -13.73
N GLN A 110 10.79 1.68 -14.56
CA GLN A 110 9.88 2.26 -15.56
C GLN A 110 9.25 1.21 -16.47
N LYS A 111 9.98 0.14 -16.80
CA LYS A 111 9.51 -0.96 -17.67
C LYS A 111 8.35 -1.77 -17.06
N TYR A 112 8.11 -1.66 -15.76
CA TYR A 112 7.04 -2.35 -15.05
C TYR A 112 5.80 -1.48 -14.80
N TRP A 113 5.83 -0.19 -15.14
CA TRP A 113 4.74 0.72 -14.80
C TRP A 113 3.39 0.29 -15.39
N PHE A 114 2.39 0.25 -14.52
CA PHE A 114 1.00 0.26 -14.94
C PHE A 114 0.56 1.70 -15.21
N PRO A 115 0.24 2.05 -16.47
CA PRO A 115 0.06 3.44 -16.87
C PRO A 115 -1.27 4.00 -16.38
N VAL A 116 -1.27 5.28 -15.98
CA VAL A 116 -2.47 6.03 -15.54
C VAL A 116 -3.61 5.96 -16.56
N SER A 117 -3.31 5.94 -17.86
CA SER A 117 -4.31 5.84 -18.94
C SER A 117 -5.10 4.52 -18.94
N LYS A 118 -4.60 3.48 -18.27
CA LYS A 118 -5.28 2.19 -18.09
C LYS A 118 -5.88 2.02 -16.69
N MET A 119 -5.67 2.98 -15.78
CA MET A 119 -6.27 2.91 -14.45
C MET A 119 -7.77 3.22 -14.52
N PRO A 120 -8.60 2.48 -13.77
CA PRO A 120 -10.04 2.70 -13.78
C PRO A 120 -10.38 4.06 -13.19
N GLN A 121 -11.46 4.63 -13.71
CA GLN A 121 -12.03 5.89 -13.23
C GLN A 121 -13.44 5.63 -12.72
N ASN A 122 -13.94 6.48 -11.82
CA ASN A 122 -15.34 6.46 -11.36
C ASN A 122 -15.81 5.08 -10.87
N GLY A 123 -14.98 4.42 -10.06
CA GLY A 123 -15.34 3.15 -9.43
C GLY A 123 -15.31 1.93 -10.33
N GLN A 124 -14.83 2.05 -11.57
CA GLN A 124 -14.70 0.89 -12.47
C GLN A 124 -13.70 -0.14 -11.91
N ASP A 125 -13.87 -1.39 -12.36
CA ASP A 125 -13.01 -2.49 -11.95
C ASP A 125 -11.59 -2.32 -12.51
N TRP A 126 -10.58 -2.68 -11.71
CA TRP A 126 -9.19 -2.78 -12.15
C TRP A 126 -9.00 -4.00 -13.07
N PRO A 127 -8.04 -3.97 -14.00
CA PRO A 127 -7.68 -5.15 -14.78
C PRO A 127 -7.29 -6.32 -13.88
N LEU A 128 -7.38 -7.52 -14.44
CA LEU A 128 -6.96 -8.73 -13.75
C LEU A 128 -5.45 -8.67 -13.47
N VAL A 129 -5.04 -9.17 -12.30
CA VAL A 129 -3.62 -9.30 -11.98
C VAL A 129 -2.89 -10.16 -13.03
N SER A 130 -3.56 -11.19 -13.56
CA SER A 130 -3.04 -12.00 -14.66
C SER A 130 -2.72 -11.19 -15.92
N ASP A 131 -3.53 -10.18 -16.24
CA ASP A 131 -3.36 -9.33 -17.41
C ASP A 131 -2.23 -8.33 -17.19
N MET A 132 -2.15 -7.78 -15.98
CA MET A 132 -1.04 -6.92 -15.55
C MET A 132 0.30 -7.68 -15.60
N VAL A 133 0.31 -8.93 -15.12
CA VAL A 133 1.48 -9.82 -15.19
C VAL A 133 1.85 -10.16 -16.63
N THR A 134 0.88 -10.57 -17.44
CA THR A 134 1.10 -10.95 -18.85
C THR A 134 1.65 -9.80 -19.68
N SER A 135 1.20 -8.57 -19.40
CA SER A 135 1.69 -7.35 -20.05
C SER A 135 2.98 -6.79 -19.42
N ASN A 136 3.52 -7.43 -18.39
CA ASN A 136 4.64 -6.97 -17.58
C ASN A 136 4.43 -5.57 -16.96
N GLN A 137 3.17 -5.13 -16.81
CA GLN A 137 2.78 -3.87 -16.16
C GLN A 137 2.47 -4.13 -14.68
N ARG A 138 3.52 -4.47 -13.92
CA ARG A 138 3.46 -5.05 -12.58
C ARG A 138 3.84 -4.08 -11.45
N LEU A 139 3.94 -2.80 -11.73
CA LEU A 139 4.21 -1.75 -10.74
C LEU A 139 3.15 -0.66 -10.83
N LEU A 140 2.30 -0.53 -9.80
CA LEU A 140 1.46 0.65 -9.64
C LEU A 140 2.21 1.70 -8.82
N VAL A 141 2.10 2.96 -9.21
CA VAL A 141 2.73 4.07 -8.47
C VAL A 141 1.69 5.17 -8.29
N PHE A 142 1.42 5.48 -7.03
CA PHE A 142 0.58 6.58 -6.60
C PHE A 142 1.44 7.66 -5.93
N THR A 143 1.01 8.92 -6.03
CA THR A 143 1.64 10.08 -5.40
C THR A 143 0.60 10.97 -4.73
N SER A 144 0.96 11.58 -3.60
CA SER A 144 0.17 12.61 -2.93
C SER A 144 0.24 13.98 -3.63
N ALA A 145 1.15 14.18 -4.60
CA ALA A 145 1.31 15.44 -5.31
C ALA A 145 0.51 15.48 -6.62
N ARG A 146 -0.56 16.29 -6.67
CA ARG A 146 -1.50 16.36 -7.81
C ARG A 146 -0.86 16.66 -9.17
N SER A 147 0.15 17.53 -9.20
CA SER A 147 0.82 17.94 -10.44
C SER A 147 1.52 16.78 -11.15
N LYS A 148 2.01 15.80 -10.39
CA LYS A 148 2.81 14.67 -10.90
C LYS A 148 2.07 13.76 -11.85
N GLN A 149 0.75 13.68 -11.77
CA GLN A 149 -0.05 12.94 -12.74
C GLN A 149 0.07 13.51 -14.14
N VAL A 150 0.16 14.84 -14.26
CA VAL A 150 0.30 15.52 -15.55
C VAL A 150 1.76 15.62 -15.96
N THR A 151 2.65 15.96 -15.02
CA THR A 151 4.06 16.26 -15.35
C THR A 151 4.92 15.01 -15.50
N GLU A 152 4.62 13.95 -14.75
CA GLU A 152 5.46 12.74 -14.67
C GLU A 152 4.67 11.45 -14.96
N GLY A 153 3.35 11.54 -15.12
CA GLY A 153 2.49 10.38 -15.37
C GLY A 153 2.28 9.48 -14.14
N ILE A 154 2.56 9.96 -12.93
CA ILE A 154 2.39 9.21 -11.68
C ILE A 154 0.97 9.43 -11.14
N ALA A 155 0.24 8.37 -10.80
CA ALA A 155 -1.17 8.46 -10.45
C ALA A 155 -1.42 9.30 -9.19
N TYR A 156 -2.22 10.36 -9.28
CA TYR A 156 -2.59 11.14 -8.10
C TYR A 156 -3.52 10.32 -7.21
N GLN A 157 -3.06 9.92 -6.02
CA GLN A 157 -3.71 8.87 -5.22
C GLN A 157 -5.19 9.14 -4.93
N TRP A 158 -5.53 10.39 -4.64
CA TRP A 158 -6.88 10.84 -4.30
C TRP A 158 -7.88 10.75 -5.46
N ASN A 159 -7.41 10.46 -6.69
CA ASN A 159 -8.29 10.11 -7.80
C ASN A 159 -8.79 8.66 -7.73
N PHE A 160 -8.08 7.76 -7.04
CA PHE A 160 -8.27 6.31 -7.15
C PHE A 160 -8.63 5.62 -5.84
N MET A 161 -8.22 6.16 -4.69
CA MET A 161 -8.46 5.55 -3.38
C MET A 161 -9.10 6.50 -2.37
N VAL A 162 -9.84 5.91 -1.43
CA VAL A 162 -10.23 6.55 -0.14
C VAL A 162 -9.36 6.00 0.98
N GLU A 163 -9.12 6.82 2.01
CA GLU A 163 -8.19 6.52 3.10
C GLU A 163 -8.71 7.05 4.44
N ASN A 164 -8.64 6.24 5.50
CA ASN A 164 -8.97 6.69 6.86
C ASN A 164 -7.82 7.48 7.50
N ASN A 165 -8.10 8.14 8.62
CA ASN A 165 -7.08 8.81 9.43
C ASN A 165 -5.93 7.87 9.79
N TYR A 166 -4.73 8.43 9.86
CA TYR A 166 -3.52 7.76 10.30
C TYR A 166 -3.23 8.10 11.78
N GLY A 167 -2.21 7.48 12.35
CA GLY A 167 -1.84 7.71 13.74
C GLY A 167 -2.90 7.18 14.70
N ASP A 168 -2.95 7.76 15.90
CA ASP A 168 -3.85 7.30 16.97
C ASP A 168 -5.33 7.43 16.56
N ASP A 169 -5.68 8.45 15.76
CA ASP A 169 -7.03 8.64 15.20
C ASP A 169 -7.44 7.51 14.24
N GLY A 170 -6.48 6.87 13.57
CA GLY A 170 -6.70 5.70 12.72
C GLY A 170 -6.92 4.40 13.49
N MET A 171 -6.66 4.41 14.80
CA MET A 171 -6.77 3.25 15.67
C MET A 171 -7.97 3.33 16.63
N ASP A 172 -8.83 4.34 16.51
CA ASP A 172 -9.95 4.56 17.42
C ASP A 172 -11.01 3.45 17.33
N ALA A 173 -11.21 2.72 18.43
CA ALA A 173 -11.96 1.48 18.41
C ALA A 173 -13.45 1.71 18.08
N GLY A 174 -13.87 1.23 16.90
CA GLY A 174 -15.26 1.34 16.44
C GLY A 174 -15.54 2.59 15.60
N GLU A 175 -14.54 3.45 15.39
CA GLU A 175 -14.65 4.60 14.51
C GLU A 175 -13.65 4.50 13.35
N CYS A 176 -14.09 4.81 12.13
CA CYS A 176 -13.23 4.88 10.95
C CYS A 176 -13.62 6.08 10.11
N SER A 177 -12.91 7.19 10.32
CA SER A 177 -13.14 8.47 9.65
C SER A 177 -12.11 8.70 8.55
N ASN A 178 -12.50 9.36 7.46
CA ASN A 178 -11.57 9.71 6.39
C ASN A 178 -10.57 10.78 6.84
N ARG A 179 -9.35 10.72 6.31
CA ARG A 179 -8.40 11.83 6.44
C ARG A 179 -8.77 13.01 5.56
N ALA A 180 -8.19 14.18 5.86
CA ALA A 180 -8.57 15.47 5.30
C ALA A 180 -8.45 15.54 3.76
N GLU A 181 -7.45 14.90 3.19
CA GLU A 181 -7.19 14.89 1.74
C GLU A 181 -8.03 13.86 1.00
N SER A 182 -8.55 12.85 1.72
CA SER A 182 -9.39 11.79 1.18
C SER A 182 -10.83 12.27 1.00
N ALA A 183 -11.48 11.77 -0.05
CA ALA A 183 -12.94 11.78 -0.14
C ALA A 183 -13.57 10.96 1.02
N PRO A 184 -14.87 11.12 1.31
CA PRO A 184 -15.58 10.27 2.27
C PRO A 184 -15.38 8.78 1.95
N LEU A 185 -15.18 7.93 2.97
CA LEU A 185 -14.83 6.52 2.76
C LEU A 185 -15.88 5.75 1.92
N ASN A 186 -17.14 6.17 1.97
CA ASN A 186 -18.22 5.58 1.19
C ASN A 186 -18.30 6.10 -0.27
N ASP A 187 -17.38 6.95 -0.71
CA ASP A 187 -17.28 7.40 -2.10
C ASP A 187 -16.83 6.25 -3.02
N LYS A 188 -17.80 5.67 -3.71
CA LYS A 188 -17.58 4.55 -4.64
C LYS A 188 -17.04 4.99 -6.00
N THR A 189 -16.85 6.29 -6.25
CA THR A 189 -16.13 6.77 -7.44
C THR A 189 -14.63 6.48 -7.34
N LYS A 190 -14.13 6.20 -6.13
CA LYS A 190 -12.77 5.70 -5.85
C LYS A 190 -12.85 4.20 -5.66
N SER A 191 -12.23 3.42 -6.56
CA SER A 191 -12.36 1.96 -6.53
C SER A 191 -11.54 1.29 -5.43
N LEU A 192 -10.48 1.95 -4.95
CA LEU A 192 -9.59 1.42 -3.92
C LEU A 192 -9.91 1.97 -2.52
N VAL A 193 -9.66 1.16 -1.50
CA VAL A 193 -9.78 1.51 -0.08
C VAL A 193 -8.45 1.21 0.62
N LEU A 194 -7.87 2.22 1.28
CA LEU A 194 -6.68 2.09 2.12
C LEU A 194 -7.06 2.28 3.59
N MET A 195 -6.63 1.34 4.43
CA MET A 195 -6.80 1.41 5.87
C MET A 195 -5.46 1.65 6.58
N ASN A 196 -5.29 2.81 7.20
CA ASN A 196 -4.24 3.08 8.16
C ASN A 196 -4.60 2.49 9.52
N TYR A 197 -3.63 1.79 10.14
CA TYR A 197 -3.72 1.28 11.50
C TYR A 197 -2.33 1.22 12.15
N PHE A 198 -1.87 2.37 12.62
CA PHE A 198 -0.58 2.52 13.30
C PHE A 198 -0.61 3.77 14.20
N PRO A 199 0.12 3.78 15.32
CA PRO A 199 0.09 4.91 16.27
C PRO A 199 0.78 6.15 15.68
N SER A 200 0.51 7.33 16.24
CA SER A 200 1.20 8.56 15.82
C SER A 200 2.71 8.50 16.11
N VAL A 201 3.07 7.81 17.21
CA VAL A 201 4.47 7.59 17.61
C VAL A 201 4.85 6.12 17.37
N PRO A 202 5.72 5.85 16.38
CA PRO A 202 6.02 4.51 15.93
C PRO A 202 7.06 3.86 16.85
N VAL A 203 6.65 2.81 17.56
CA VAL A 203 7.53 2.09 18.50
C VAL A 203 7.63 0.61 18.11
N LYS A 204 8.78 0.20 17.58
CA LYS A 204 9.04 -1.19 17.10
C LYS A 204 8.79 -2.28 18.16
N LEU A 205 8.95 -1.94 19.44
CA LEU A 205 8.72 -2.84 20.56
C LEU A 205 7.22 -3.11 20.81
N THR A 206 6.35 -2.14 20.52
CA THR A 206 4.90 -2.27 20.73
C THR A 206 4.16 -2.75 19.48
N ALA A 207 4.82 -2.85 18.33
CA ALA A 207 4.20 -3.31 17.08
C ALA A 207 3.46 -4.66 17.22
N CYS A 208 4.01 -5.62 17.98
CA CYS A 208 3.31 -6.88 18.23
C CYS A 208 2.03 -6.71 19.06
N LEU A 209 2.02 -5.76 20.00
CA LEU A 209 0.84 -5.47 20.82
C LEU A 209 -0.24 -4.76 20.00
N GLN A 210 0.16 -3.96 19.01
CA GLN A 210 -0.73 -3.21 18.14
C GLN A 210 -1.40 -4.11 17.11
N HIS A 211 -0.66 -5.06 16.51
CA HIS A 211 -1.21 -6.00 15.54
C HIS A 211 -1.97 -7.16 16.22
N ASN A 212 -2.92 -6.86 17.08
CA ASN A 212 -3.74 -7.87 17.73
C ASN A 212 -5.15 -7.91 17.10
N LYS A 213 -6.14 -8.44 17.83
CA LYS A 213 -7.56 -8.45 17.42
C LYS A 213 -8.10 -7.07 16.98
N GLY A 214 -7.59 -5.97 17.56
CA GLY A 214 -7.96 -4.61 17.23
C GLY A 214 -7.75 -4.26 15.75
N LEU A 215 -6.72 -4.82 15.10
CA LEU A 215 -6.48 -4.62 13.67
C LEU A 215 -7.60 -5.25 12.81
N THR A 216 -7.99 -6.49 13.11
CA THR A 216 -9.09 -7.17 12.40
C THR A 216 -10.46 -6.57 12.71
N ASP A 217 -10.65 -6.08 13.94
CA ASP A 217 -11.86 -5.37 14.33
C ASP A 217 -11.97 -4.05 13.55
N MET A 218 -10.87 -3.30 13.44
CA MET A 218 -10.83 -2.07 12.65
C MET A 218 -11.09 -2.33 11.16
N ALA A 219 -10.58 -3.44 10.60
CA ALA A 219 -10.89 -3.82 9.23
C ALA A 219 -12.42 -3.96 9.00
N SER A 220 -13.14 -4.50 9.98
CA SER A 220 -14.60 -4.64 9.93
C SER A 220 -15.34 -3.32 10.14
N THR A 221 -14.83 -2.46 11.03
CA THR A 221 -15.33 -1.08 11.23
C THR A 221 -15.19 -0.27 9.93
N CYS A 222 -14.00 -0.25 9.35
CA CYS A 222 -13.73 0.46 8.11
C CYS A 222 -14.48 -0.13 6.91
N TYR A 223 -14.75 -1.44 6.88
CA TYR A 223 -15.62 -2.05 5.86
C TYR A 223 -17.01 -1.40 5.83
N SER A 224 -17.59 -1.19 7.02
CA SER A 224 -18.90 -0.55 7.18
C SER A 224 -18.84 0.93 6.79
N ALA A 225 -17.83 1.67 7.27
CA ALA A 225 -17.62 3.08 6.92
C ALA A 225 -17.34 3.30 5.42
N ALA A 226 -16.68 2.35 4.75
CA ALA A 226 -16.36 2.37 3.33
C ALA A 226 -17.53 1.96 2.41
N GLY A 227 -18.74 1.87 2.95
CA GLY A 227 -19.95 1.55 2.20
C GLY A 227 -20.01 0.09 1.76
N ASN A 228 -19.63 -0.82 2.67
CA ASN A 228 -19.55 -2.27 2.49
C ASN A 228 -18.48 -2.68 1.46
N ARG A 229 -17.27 -2.10 1.59
CA ARG A 229 -16.11 -2.44 0.77
C ARG A 229 -14.93 -2.76 1.66
N TRP A 230 -14.36 -3.94 1.47
CA TRP A 230 -13.17 -4.37 2.20
C TRP A 230 -11.96 -3.57 1.71
N ALA A 231 -11.06 -3.25 2.64
CA ALA A 231 -9.83 -2.55 2.33
C ALA A 231 -8.97 -3.37 1.34
N ASN A 232 -8.36 -2.68 0.38
CA ASN A 232 -7.38 -3.27 -0.54
C ASN A 232 -5.95 -3.15 0.02
N PHE A 233 -5.72 -2.16 0.87
CA PHE A 233 -4.45 -1.88 1.53
C PHE A 233 -4.66 -1.80 3.04
N ILE A 234 -3.75 -2.35 3.84
CA ILE A 234 -3.65 -2.09 5.28
C ILE A 234 -2.25 -1.55 5.59
N ALA A 235 -2.16 -0.28 5.97
CA ALA A 235 -0.93 0.29 6.50
C ALA A 235 -0.76 -0.02 7.99
N VAL A 236 0.41 -0.51 8.37
CA VAL A 236 0.78 -0.76 9.76
C VAL A 236 2.26 -0.45 9.99
N ASP A 237 2.67 -0.17 11.22
CA ASP A 237 4.09 0.01 11.56
C ASP A 237 4.78 -1.31 11.91
N TYR A 238 5.99 -1.55 11.40
CA TYR A 238 6.82 -2.75 11.72
C TYR A 238 6.04 -4.08 11.69
N TYR A 239 5.58 -4.56 10.52
CA TYR A 239 4.86 -5.83 10.42
C TYR A 239 5.60 -6.97 11.15
N LYS A 240 4.86 -7.69 12.01
CA LYS A 240 5.35 -8.83 12.76
C LYS A 240 4.22 -9.85 12.88
N ARG A 241 4.59 -11.12 12.96
CA ARG A 241 3.69 -12.13 13.54
C ARG A 241 3.56 -11.83 15.03
N SER A 242 2.34 -11.62 15.47
CA SER A 242 1.93 -11.34 16.86
C SER A 242 0.93 -12.40 17.33
N GLU A 243 0.52 -12.35 18.59
CA GLU A 243 -0.60 -13.16 19.09
C GLU A 243 -1.85 -12.93 18.21
N GLY A 244 -2.52 -14.03 17.82
CA GLY A 244 -3.63 -14.00 16.87
C GLY A 244 -3.22 -14.01 15.39
N GLY A 245 -1.95 -13.82 15.03
CA GLY A 245 -1.48 -13.85 13.63
C GLY A 245 -1.30 -12.47 12.99
N GLY A 246 -1.80 -11.42 13.63
CA GLY A 246 -1.47 -10.02 13.35
C GLY A 246 -1.74 -9.55 11.93
N ALA A 247 -0.81 -8.75 11.39
CA ALA A 247 -0.93 -8.18 10.05
C ALA A 247 -1.12 -9.26 8.97
N PHE A 248 -0.55 -10.45 9.14
CA PHE A 248 -0.76 -11.58 8.23
C PHE A 248 -2.18 -12.15 8.32
N GLN A 249 -2.77 -12.24 9.51
CA GLN A 249 -4.15 -12.69 9.67
C GLN A 249 -5.14 -11.66 9.10
N ALA A 250 -4.94 -10.38 9.41
CA ALA A 250 -5.74 -9.31 8.82
C ALA A 250 -5.63 -9.32 7.28
N THR A 251 -4.44 -9.66 6.78
CA THR A 251 -4.22 -9.85 5.35
C THR A 251 -5.00 -11.05 4.79
N ASP A 252 -4.92 -12.21 5.43
CA ASP A 252 -5.66 -13.41 5.02
C ASP A 252 -7.18 -13.19 5.06
N LEU A 253 -7.68 -12.42 6.04
CA LEU A 253 -9.09 -12.04 6.17
C LEU A 253 -9.53 -11.20 4.98
N LEU A 254 -8.86 -10.08 4.71
CA LEU A 254 -9.24 -9.20 3.60
C LEU A 254 -9.13 -9.91 2.25
N ASN A 255 -8.10 -10.73 2.05
CA ASN A 255 -7.99 -11.56 0.85
C ASN A 255 -9.16 -12.54 0.73
N GLY A 256 -9.53 -13.25 1.80
CA GLY A 256 -10.66 -14.16 1.77
C GLY A 256 -11.97 -13.42 1.44
N MET A 257 -12.18 -12.24 2.04
CA MET A 257 -13.39 -11.46 1.83
C MET A 257 -13.47 -10.86 0.43
N LEU A 258 -12.36 -10.38 -0.13
CA LEU A 258 -12.29 -9.82 -1.48
C LEU A 258 -12.43 -10.91 -2.57
N LEU A 259 -11.82 -12.07 -2.35
CA LEU A 259 -11.72 -13.13 -3.36
C LEU A 259 -12.92 -14.06 -3.40
N CYS A 260 -13.45 -14.43 -2.23
CA CYS A 260 -14.47 -15.47 -2.13
C CYS A 260 -15.51 -15.23 -1.02
N GLY A 261 -15.46 -14.08 -0.33
CA GLY A 261 -16.36 -13.76 0.78
C GLY A 261 -16.11 -14.58 2.06
N CYS A 262 -14.94 -15.21 2.20
CA CYS A 262 -14.60 -16.02 3.38
C CYS A 262 -13.73 -15.25 4.38
N GLN A 263 -13.86 -15.57 5.67
CA GLN A 263 -13.06 -14.94 6.74
C GLN A 263 -11.56 -15.31 6.72
N ASP A 264 -11.15 -16.30 5.92
CA ASP A 264 -9.75 -16.67 5.69
C ASP A 264 -9.59 -17.09 4.22
N VAL A 265 -8.60 -16.53 3.53
CA VAL A 265 -8.27 -16.88 2.15
C VAL A 265 -8.00 -18.37 1.93
N LYS A 266 -7.54 -19.10 2.95
CA LYS A 266 -7.35 -20.56 2.85
C LYS A 266 -8.65 -21.33 2.67
N ALA A 267 -9.79 -20.72 3.00
CA ALA A 267 -11.12 -21.28 2.77
C ALA A 267 -11.62 -21.04 1.34
N CYS A 268 -10.96 -20.19 0.54
CA CYS A 268 -11.27 -20.05 -0.88
C CYS A 268 -10.87 -21.35 -1.61
N GLN A 269 -11.82 -22.25 -1.87
CA GLN A 269 -11.56 -23.45 -2.66
C GLN A 269 -11.41 -23.11 -4.15
N GLN A 270 -10.44 -23.74 -4.82
CA GLN A 270 -10.36 -23.67 -6.29
C GLN A 270 -11.60 -24.35 -6.90
N GLY A 271 -12.42 -23.59 -7.61
CA GLY A 271 -13.47 -24.12 -8.50
C GLY A 271 -14.79 -24.52 -7.85
N SER A 272 -15.07 -24.11 -6.61
CA SER A 272 -16.38 -24.34 -5.97
C SER A 272 -17.00 -23.02 -5.52
N SER A 273 -18.29 -22.86 -5.82
CA SER A 273 -19.15 -21.77 -5.36
C SER A 273 -19.44 -21.87 -3.86
N VAL A 274 -18.40 -22.03 -3.03
CA VAL A 274 -18.55 -22.00 -1.58
C VAL A 274 -18.86 -20.56 -1.20
N VAL A 275 -20.14 -20.29 -0.96
CA VAL A 275 -20.58 -19.10 -0.26
C VAL A 275 -20.22 -19.33 1.22
N CYS A 276 -19.06 -18.85 1.64
CA CYS A 276 -18.81 -18.66 3.06
C CYS A 276 -19.83 -17.63 3.55
N SER A 277 -20.78 -18.06 4.36
CA SER A 277 -21.64 -17.13 5.09
C SER A 277 -20.77 -16.34 6.06
N ALA A 278 -21.01 -15.03 6.10
CA ALA A 278 -20.34 -14.06 6.99
C ALA A 278 -20.45 -14.43 8.47
#